data_AF-A0A285XS19-F1
#
_entry.id   AF-A0A285XS19-F1
#
_cell.length_a   1.000
_cell.length_b   1.000
_cell.length_c   1.000
_cell.angle_alpha   90.00
_cell.angle_beta   90.00
_cell.angle_gamma   90.00
#
_symmetry.space_group_name_H-M   'P 1'
#
loop_
_entity.id
_entity.type
_entity.pdbx_description
1 polymer ?
#
loop_
_entity_poly.entity_id
_entity_poly.type
_entity_poly.pdbx_seq_one_letter_code
_entity_poly.pdbx_strand_id
1 'polypeptide(L)' 'MLGNVSGAHVLVIAVILAIEVLALVQVWRDRRRSDVVKVVWTVVIIAVPVIGVVGWAVNWLLGRAAERLNRSNGPAA' A
#
# COMPACT_ATOMS: atom_id res chain seq x y z
N MET A 1 15.81 14.35 6.74
CA MET A 1 14.45 14.22 6.16
C MET A 1 13.43 13.57 7.11
N LEU A 2 13.82 12.93 8.22
CA LEU A 2 12.90 12.32 9.19
C LEU A 2 12.34 13.26 10.27
N GLY A 3 12.71 14.55 10.26
CA GLY A 3 12.45 15.50 11.35
C GLY A 3 10.98 15.88 11.58
N ASN A 4 10.04 15.39 10.77
CA ASN A 4 8.61 15.71 10.90
C ASN A 4 7.71 14.47 11.07
N VAL A 5 8.30 13.30 11.34
CA VAL A 5 7.54 12.08 11.60
C VAL A 5 7.23 12.06 13.10
N SER A 6 6.03 12.49 13.49
CA SER A 6 5.58 12.37 14.88
C SER A 6 5.64 10.89 15.33
N GLY A 7 5.94 10.66 16.61
CA GLY A 7 6.04 9.29 17.16
C GLY A 7 4.82 8.41 16.90
N ALA A 8 3.63 9.01 16.72
CA ALA A 8 2.43 8.28 16.34
C ALA A 8 2.54 7.65 14.93
N HIS A 9 3.12 8.35 13.96
CA HIS A 9 3.32 7.82 12.60
C HIS A 9 4.31 6.65 12.61
N VAL A 10 5.39 6.76 13.40
CA VAL A 10 6.36 5.67 13.58
C VAL A 10 5.68 4.45 14.20
N LEU A 11 4.85 4.66 15.23
CA LEU A 11 4.12 3.59 15.89
C LEU A 11 3.18 2.88 14.91
N VAL A 12 2.40 3.62 14.11
CA VAL A 12 1.49 3.04 13.12
C VAL A 12 2.27 2.21 12.09
N ILE A 13 3.37 2.73 11.55
CA ILE A 13 4.22 1.99 10.61
C ILE A 13 4.77 0.72 11.26
N ALA A 14 5.27 0.82 12.50
CA ALA A 14 5.81 -0.33 13.23
C ALA A 14 4.75 -1.42 13.47
N VAL A 15 3.52 -1.04 13.83
CA VAL A 15 2.41 -1.98 14.03
C VAL A 15 2.06 -2.69 12.71
N ILE A 16 1.96 -1.96 11.61
CA ILE A 16 1.68 -2.55 10.28
C ILE A 16 2.78 -3.56 9.92
N LEU A 17 4.06 -3.18 10.05
CA LEU A 17 5.18 -4.07 9.75
C LEU A 17 5.19 -5.31 10.65
N ALA A 18 4.88 -5.16 11.94
CA ALA A 18 4.79 -6.29 12.87
C ALA A 18 3.71 -7.29 12.44
N ILE A 19 2.55 -6.81 11.99
CA ILE A 19 1.47 -7.66 11.47
C ILE A 19 1.92 -8.42 10.23
N GLU A 20 2.62 -7.78 9.29
CA GLU A 20 3.13 -8.44 8.09
C GLU A 20 4.15 -9.52 8.42
N VAL A 21 5.10 -9.22 9.30
CA VAL A 21 6.10 -10.21 9.75
C VAL A 21 5.40 -11.40 10.41
N LEU A 22 4.41 -11.16 11.28
CA LEU A 22 3.64 -12.24 11.89
C LEU A 22 2.90 -13.07 10.85
N ALA A 23 2.26 -12.45 9.86
CA ALA A 23 1.57 -13.15 8.78
C ALA A 23 2.53 -14.03 7.97
N LEU A 24 3.70 -13.50 7.60
CA LEU A 24 4.74 -14.27 6.89
C LEU A 24 5.25 -15.44 7.73
N VAL A 25 5.57 -15.20 9.01
CA VAL A 25 5.99 -16.26 9.93
C VAL A 25 4.92 -17.34 10.05
N GLN A 26 3.65 -16.97 10.17
CA GLN A 26 2.55 -17.93 10.25
C GLN A 26 2.45 -18.80 9.00
N VAL A 27 2.55 -18.22 7.80
CA VAL A 27 2.50 -18.95 6.52
C VAL A 27 3.63 -19.98 6.44
N TRP A 28 4.84 -19.57 6.80
CA TRP A 28 6.02 -20.45 6.70
C TRP A 28 6.11 -21.47 7.84
N ARG A 29 5.51 -21.17 9.00
CA ARG A 29 5.43 -22.09 10.14
C ARG A 29 4.40 -23.19 9.94
N ASP A 30 3.36 -22.97 9.13
CA ASP A 30 2.37 -24.00 8.83
C ASP A 30 2.98 -25.16 8.02
N ARG A 31 3.19 -26.30 8.67
CA ARG A 31 3.75 -27.51 8.01
C ARG A 31 2.74 -28.31 7.21
N ARG A 32 1.44 -28.01 7.32
CA ARG A 32 0.37 -28.76 6.64
C ARG A 32 0.11 -28.27 5.21
N ARG A 33 0.49 -27.03 4.90
CA ARG A 33 0.30 -26.44 3.57
C ARG A 33 1.47 -26.75 2.64
N SER A 34 1.16 -26.97 1.37
CA SER A 34 2.17 -27.15 0.32
C SER A 34 2.99 -25.88 0.11
N ASP A 35 4.21 -26.03 -0.39
CA ASP A 35 5.13 -24.91 -0.58
C ASP A 35 4.62 -23.91 -1.62
N VAL A 36 3.96 -24.36 -2.68
CA VAL A 36 3.31 -23.49 -3.68
C VAL A 36 2.29 -22.56 -3.01
N VAL A 37 1.46 -23.10 -2.10
CA VAL A 37 0.46 -22.31 -1.38
C VAL A 37 1.13 -21.27 -0.48
N LYS A 38 2.25 -21.59 0.16
CA LYS A 38 3.01 -20.63 0.98
C LYS A 38 3.59 -19.49 0.17
N VAL A 39 4.14 -19.79 -1.00
CA VAL A 39 4.69 -18.78 -1.91
C VAL A 39 3.58 -17.85 -2.39
N VAL A 40 2.44 -18.39 -2.82
CA VAL A 40 1.28 -17.58 -3.23
C VAL A 40 0.84 -16.65 -2.11
N TRP A 41 0.69 -17.16 -0.89
CA TRP A 41 0.31 -16.32 0.26
C TRP A 41 1.36 -15.27 0.62
N THR A 42 2.64 -15.59 0.47
CA THR A 42 3.73 -14.61 0.67
C THR A 42 3.58 -13.45 -0.32
N VAL A 43 3.34 -13.74 -1.60
CA VAL A 43 3.10 -12.72 -2.63
C VAL A 43 1.86 -11.89 -2.28
N VAL A 44 0.78 -12.52 -1.85
CA VAL A 44 -0.46 -11.81 -1.45
C VAL A 44 -0.19 -10.85 -0.29
N ILE A 45 0.47 -11.32 0.78
CA ILE A 45 0.78 -10.51 1.97
C ILE A 45 1.58 -9.26 1.58
N ILE A 46 2.58 -9.41 0.71
CA ILE A 46 3.42 -8.29 0.25
C ILE A 46 2.67 -7.37 -0.72
N ALA A 47 1.78 -7.90 -1.56
CA ALA A 47 1.08 -7.12 -2.58
C ALA A 47 -0.02 -6.23 -1.99
N VAL A 48 -0.73 -6.69 -0.96
CA VAL A 48 -1.83 -5.96 -0.31
C VAL A 48 -1.49 -4.50 0.09
N PRO A 49 -0.40 -4.21 0.84
CA PRO A 49 -0.05 -2.83 1.18
C PRO A 49 0.30 -2.00 -0.06
N VAL A 50 0.92 -2.61 -1.07
CA VAL A 50 1.33 -1.92 -2.31
C VAL A 50 0.11 -1.51 -3.12
N ILE A 51 -0.91 -2.37 -3.23
CA ILE A 51 -2.13 -2.09 -3.98
C ILE A 51 -2.83 -0.83 -3.45
N GLY A 52 -2.90 -0.65 -2.12
CA GLY A 52 -3.51 0.54 -1.53
C GLY A 52 -2.79 1.84 -1.93
N VAL A 53 -1.46 1.83 -1.87
CA VAL A 53 -0.63 2.98 -2.25
C VAL A 53 -0.76 3.28 -3.75
N VAL A 54 -0.70 2.24 -4.59
CA VAL A 54 -0.84 2.39 -6.05
C VAL A 54 -2.23 2.91 -6.42
N GLY A 55 -3.29 2.35 -5.85
CA GLY A 55 -4.66 2.79 -6.09
C GLY A 55 -4.87 4.24 -5.71
N TRP A 56 -4.36 4.66 -4.54
CA TRP A 56 -4.38 6.06 -4.13
C TRP A 56 -3.62 6.96 -5.12
N ALA A 57 -2.40 6.58 -5.51
CA ALA A 57 -1.58 7.37 -6.40
C ALA A 57 -2.24 7.56 -7.77
N VAL A 58 -2.82 6.48 -8.32
CA VAL A 58 -3.58 6.53 -9.57
C VAL A 58 -4.78 7.46 -9.44
N ASN A 59 -5.59 7.31 -8.39
CA ASN A 59 -6.74 8.18 -8.16
C ASN A 59 -6.35 9.66 -8.06
N TRP A 60 -5.25 9.95 -7.34
CA TRP A 60 -4.71 11.29 -7.21
C TRP A 60 -4.28 11.89 -8.56
N LEU A 61 -3.58 11.09 -9.38
CA LEU A 61 -3.17 11.47 -10.74
C LEU A 61 -4.37 11.75 -11.65
N LEU A 62 -5.40 10.92 -11.57
CA LEU A 62 -6.63 11.10 -12.34
C LEU A 62 -7.36 12.40 -11.93
N GLY A 63 -7.49 12.68 -10.63
CA GLY A 63 -8.06 13.94 -10.13
C GLY A 63 -7.29 15.15 -10.66
N ARG A 64 -5.96 15.10 -10.62
CA ARG A 64 -5.10 16.19 -11.12
C ARG A 64 -5.20 16.37 -12.64
N ALA A 65 -5.35 15.29 -13.40
CA ALA A 65 -5.55 15.36 -14.85
C ALA A 65 -6.92 16.00 -15.17
N ALA A 66 -7.97 15.60 -14.46
CA ALA A 66 -9.31 16.17 -14.61
C ALA A 66 -9.34 17.68 -14.30
N GLU A 67 -8.67 18.12 -13.24
CA GLU A 67 -8.54 19.55 -12.90
C GLU A 67 -7.84 20.37 -13.99
N ARG A 68 -6.83 19.79 -14.66
CA ARG A 68 -6.13 20.46 -15.77
C ARG A 68 -7.03 20.60 -16.99
N LEU A 69 -7.75 19.53 -17.34
CA LEU A 69 -8.70 19.53 -18.46
C LEU A 69 -9.87 20.50 -18.23
N ASN A 70 -10.36 20.60 -16.99
CA ASN A 70 -11.43 21.54 -16.66
C ASN A 70 -10.97 23.01 -16.76
N ARG A 71 -9.72 23.31 -16.37
CA ARG A 71 -9.12 24.65 -16.54
C ARG A 71 -8.86 25.02 -18.00
N SER A 72 -8.55 24.06 -18.87
CA SER A 72 -8.39 24.33 -20.31
C SER A 72 -9.73 24.52 -21.03
N ASN A 73 -10.84 24.06 -20.45
CA ASN A 73 -12.16 24.05 -21.08
C ASN A 73 -13.14 25.12 -20.57
N GLY A 74 -12.73 26.06 -19.70
CA GLY A 74 -13.61 27.19 -19.35
C GLY A 74 -12.88 28.41 -18.76
N PRO A 75 -13.44 29.63 -18.87
CA PRO A 75 -14.37 30.17 -19.88
C PRO A 75 -13.61 30.81 -21.05
N ALA A 76 -14.10 30.60 -22.28
CA ALA A 76 -13.81 31.55 -23.36
C ALA A 76 -14.34 32.93 -22.94
N ALA A 77 -13.55 33.96 -23.24
CA ALA A 77 -13.90 35.37 -23.12
C ALA A 77 -15.26 35.71 -23.74
#